data_AF-A0A9D8D8Z1-F1
#
_entry.id   AF-A0A9D8D8Z1-F1
#
_cell.length_a   1.000
_cell.length_b   1.000
_cell.length_c   1.000
_cell.angle_alpha   90.00
_cell.angle_beta   90.00
_cell.angle_gamma   90.00
#
_symmetry.space_group_name_H-M   'P 1'
#
loop_
_entity.id
_entity.type
_entity.pdbx_description
1 polymer ?
#
loop_
_entity_poly.entity_id
_entity_poly.type
_entity_poly.pdbx_seq_one_letter_code
_entity_poly.pdbx_strand_id
1 'polypeptide(L)'
;MSVVTRFAPSPTGELHLGSAYSAWTGWQRAREAGGRFLVRIEDIDIRRCKREHETAILADLTWLGFDWDGAVRRQSEHFADYGRVLDQLDARGLIYPCFCSRAAIERELAASAHAPHGPDGALYPGTCRSLSRQERCDRLAAGHEHCFRLDAAHAAEQAGSY
;
A
#
# COMPACT_ATOMS: atom_id res chain seq x y z
N MET A 1 18.46 -9.09 -17.53
CA MET A 1 17.36 -8.18 -17.15
C MET A 1 17.98 -6.84 -16.76
N SER A 2 17.49 -5.72 -17.29
CA SER A 2 17.94 -4.38 -16.87
C SER A 2 17.39 -4.05 -15.49
N VAL A 3 18.21 -3.45 -14.61
CA VAL A 3 17.76 -2.98 -13.29
C VAL A 3 16.68 -1.91 -13.46
N VAL A 4 15.58 -2.02 -12.72
CA VAL A 4 14.53 -1.00 -12.65
C VAL A 4 14.28 -0.67 -11.19
N THR A 5 14.49 0.59 -10.81
CA THR A 5 14.23 1.11 -9.46
C THR A 5 13.09 2.12 -9.51
N ARG A 6 12.49 2.43 -8.35
CA ARG A 6 11.54 3.54 -8.24
C ARG A 6 11.69 4.31 -6.94
N PHE A 7 11.54 5.63 -7.03
CA PHE A 7 11.22 6.49 -5.91
C PHE A 7 9.71 6.69 -5.84
N ALA A 8 9.12 6.45 -4.67
CA ALA A 8 7.67 6.39 -4.50
C ALA A 8 7.18 7.25 -3.31
N PRO A 9 7.25 8.58 -3.41
CA PRO A 9 6.85 9.48 -2.32
C PRO A 9 5.33 9.64 -2.23
N SER A 10 4.81 9.77 -1.01
CA SER A 10 3.47 10.31 -0.78
C SER A 10 3.57 11.84 -0.64
N PRO A 11 2.79 12.64 -1.39
CA PRO A 11 2.90 14.10 -1.38
C PRO A 11 2.15 14.71 -0.18
N THR A 12 2.54 14.33 1.03
CA THR A 12 1.94 14.79 2.31
C THR A 12 2.77 15.86 3.01
N GLY A 13 3.89 16.28 2.41
CA GLY A 13 4.81 17.28 2.90
C GLY A 13 5.97 17.49 1.91
N GLU A 14 6.89 18.39 2.26
CA GLU A 14 8.11 18.64 1.47
C GLU A 14 9.08 17.45 1.50
N LEU A 15 10.00 17.41 0.53
CA LEU A 15 11.01 16.36 0.46
C LEU A 15 12.02 16.50 1.62
N HIS A 16 11.98 15.57 2.56
CA HIS A 16 12.98 15.52 3.64
C HIS A 16 14.24 14.73 3.24
N LEU A 17 15.33 14.93 3.98
CA LEU A 17 16.65 14.33 3.69
C LEU A 17 16.63 12.81 3.53
N GLY A 18 15.89 12.10 4.39
CA GLY A 18 15.73 10.65 4.28
C GLY A 18 15.08 10.21 2.96
N SER A 19 14.09 10.95 2.48
CA SER A 19 13.46 10.69 1.18
C SER A 19 14.38 11.03 0.03
N ALA A 20 15.12 12.14 0.11
CA ALA A 20 16.14 12.49 -0.88
C ALA A 20 17.25 11.43 -0.97
N TYR A 21 17.71 10.89 0.16
CA TYR A 21 18.68 9.80 0.20
C TYR A 21 18.14 8.50 -0.41
N SER A 22 16.86 8.17 -0.14
CA SER A 22 16.19 7.03 -0.77
C SER A 22 16.08 7.19 -2.29
N ALA A 23 15.69 8.38 -2.76
CA ALA A 23 15.65 8.72 -4.18
C ALA A 23 17.03 8.58 -4.83
N TRP A 24 18.07 9.16 -4.22
CA TRP A 24 19.45 9.07 -4.68
C TRP A 24 19.93 7.62 -4.80
N THR A 25 19.67 6.78 -3.79
CA THR A 25 20.07 5.36 -3.78
C THR A 25 19.45 4.61 -4.95
N GLY A 26 18.14 4.82 -5.19
CA GLY A 26 17.44 4.21 -6.31
C GLY A 26 17.94 4.72 -7.67
N TRP A 27 18.16 6.03 -7.78
CA TRP A 27 18.65 6.70 -8.98
C TRP A 27 20.07 6.24 -9.33
N GLN A 28 21.01 6.33 -8.40
CA GLN A 28 22.40 5.90 -8.57
C GLN A 28 22.46 4.44 -9.00
N ARG A 29 21.72 3.54 -8.33
CA ARG A 29 21.72 2.12 -8.65
C ARG A 29 21.22 1.83 -10.06
N ALA A 30 20.22 2.58 -10.53
CA ALA A 30 19.76 2.48 -11.91
C ALA A 30 20.83 2.98 -12.88
N ARG A 31 21.44 4.14 -12.63
CA ARG A 31 22.45 4.72 -13.53
C ARG A 31 23.71 3.88 -13.65
N GLU A 32 24.23 3.36 -12.53
CA GLU A 32 25.38 2.45 -12.51
C GLU A 32 25.13 1.15 -13.31
N ALA A 33 23.90 0.67 -13.31
CA ALA A 33 23.52 -0.56 -14.00
C ALA A 33 23.05 -0.34 -15.45
N GLY A 34 23.08 0.90 -15.96
CA GLY A 34 22.45 1.25 -17.25
C GLY A 34 20.95 0.93 -17.28
N GLY A 35 20.30 0.97 -16.11
CA GLY A 35 18.90 0.66 -15.87
C GLY A 35 18.00 1.88 -15.88
N ARG A 36 16.77 1.69 -15.39
CA ARG A 36 15.72 2.72 -15.36
C ARG A 36 15.39 3.15 -13.94
N PHE A 37 15.27 4.45 -13.72
CA PHE A 37 14.78 5.04 -12.48
C PHE A 37 13.41 5.67 -12.73
N LEU A 38 12.38 5.18 -12.02
CA LEU A 38 11.00 5.64 -12.18
C LEU A 38 10.56 6.50 -10.99
N VAL A 39 9.66 7.45 -11.22
CA VAL A 39 8.97 8.20 -10.17
C VAL A 39 7.49 7.83 -10.15
N ARG A 40 6.98 7.45 -8.98
CA ARG A 40 5.57 7.14 -8.76
C ARG A 40 5.03 7.87 -7.53
N ILE A 41 4.08 8.76 -7.72
CA ILE A 41 3.44 9.49 -6.63
C ILE A 41 2.37 8.60 -5.98
N GLU A 42 2.53 8.36 -4.67
CA GLU A 42 1.62 7.54 -3.85
C GLU A 42 0.54 8.44 -3.23
N ASP A 43 -0.38 8.94 -4.07
CA ASP A 43 -1.40 9.97 -3.77
C ASP A 43 -2.80 9.42 -3.46
N ILE A 44 -2.90 8.17 -3.01
CA ILE A 44 -4.18 7.49 -2.75
C ILE A 44 -4.90 8.00 -1.48
N ASP A 45 -4.18 8.66 -0.56
CA ASP A 45 -4.79 9.36 0.57
C ASP A 45 -5.10 10.81 0.21
N ILE A 46 -6.22 11.00 -0.49
CA ILE A 46 -6.64 12.28 -1.04
C ILE A 46 -6.81 13.40 0.01
N ARG A 47 -6.95 13.06 1.30
CA ARG A 47 -7.12 14.06 2.37
C ARG A 47 -5.78 14.62 2.83
N ARG A 48 -4.73 13.79 2.78
CA ARG A 48 -3.37 14.17 3.20
C ARG A 48 -2.50 14.63 2.03
N CYS A 49 -2.80 14.15 0.82
CA CYS A 49 -2.01 14.44 -0.37
C CYS A 49 -2.37 15.80 -0.95
N LYS A 50 -1.35 16.63 -1.24
CA LYS A 50 -1.54 17.93 -1.89
C LYS A 50 -0.66 18.07 -3.12
N ARG A 51 -1.22 18.69 -4.17
CA ARG A 51 -0.52 18.93 -5.45
C ARG A 51 0.69 19.86 -5.30
N GLU A 52 0.67 20.77 -4.33
CA GLU A 52 1.80 21.65 -4.00
C GLU A 52 3.03 20.84 -3.55
N HIS A 53 2.83 19.80 -2.73
CA HIS A 53 3.90 18.92 -2.28
C HIS A 53 4.43 18.03 -3.41
N GLU A 54 3.55 17.51 -4.28
CA GLU A 54 4.00 16.79 -5.48
C GLU A 54 4.91 17.68 -6.35
N THR A 55 4.48 18.92 -6.61
CA THR A 55 5.24 19.88 -7.41
C THR A 55 6.60 20.18 -6.78
N ALA A 56 6.62 20.43 -5.47
CA ALA A 56 7.85 20.69 -4.71
C ALA A 56 8.80 19.48 -4.76
N ILE A 57 8.30 18.27 -4.52
CA ILE A 57 9.09 17.04 -4.58
C ILE A 57 9.75 16.87 -5.96
N LEU A 58 9.00 17.04 -7.05
CA LEU A 58 9.55 16.91 -8.40
C LEU A 58 10.59 18.00 -8.73
N ALA A 59 10.36 19.22 -8.24
CA ALA A 59 11.32 20.32 -8.36
C ALA A 59 12.61 20.00 -7.58
N ASP A 60 12.51 19.48 -6.36
CA ASP A 60 13.66 19.11 -5.53
C ASP A 60 14.46 17.98 -6.15
N LEU A 61 13.81 16.95 -6.71
CA LEU A 61 14.51 15.88 -7.45
C LEU A 61 15.31 16.44 -8.62
N THR A 62 14.70 17.36 -9.39
CA THR A 62 15.38 18.01 -10.51
C THR A 62 16.55 18.87 -10.05
N TRP A 63 16.35 19.64 -8.97
CA TRP A 63 17.39 20.49 -8.37
C TRP A 63 18.58 19.68 -7.85
N LEU A 64 18.32 18.50 -7.26
CA LEU A 64 19.34 17.54 -6.83
C LEU A 64 20.06 16.83 -8.01
N GLY A 65 19.60 17.04 -9.25
CA GLY A 65 20.17 16.42 -10.45
C GLY A 65 19.67 15.01 -10.74
N PHE A 66 18.53 14.60 -10.16
CA PHE A 66 17.94 13.28 -10.39
C PHE A 66 16.95 13.34 -11.55
N ASP A 67 17.38 12.88 -12.72
CA ASP A 67 16.49 12.61 -13.86
C ASP A 67 15.74 11.28 -13.67
N TRP A 68 14.61 11.10 -14.36
CA TRP A 68 13.83 9.85 -14.32
C TRP A 68 13.32 9.43 -15.70
N ASP A 69 13.05 8.14 -15.83
CA ASP A 69 12.71 7.49 -17.08
C ASP A 69 11.19 7.41 -17.28
N GLY A 70 10.70 8.10 -18.31
CA GLY A 70 9.28 8.09 -18.68
C GLY A 70 8.42 9.06 -17.86
N ALA A 71 7.10 8.92 -17.97
CA ALA A 71 6.16 9.80 -17.27
C ALA A 71 6.10 9.48 -15.78
N VAL A 72 5.93 10.52 -14.96
CA VAL A 72 5.57 10.38 -13.55
C VAL A 72 4.22 9.67 -13.47
N ARG A 73 4.15 8.55 -12.74
CA ARG A 73 2.91 7.81 -12.51
C ARG A 73 2.25 8.29 -11.22
N ARG A 74 0.96 8.62 -11.24
CA ARG A 74 0.18 8.92 -10.02
C ARG A 74 -0.74 7.77 -9.70
N GLN A 75 -0.75 7.28 -8.47
CA GLN A 75 -1.59 6.12 -8.14
C GLN A 75 -3.08 6.41 -8.26
N SER A 76 -3.51 7.63 -7.96
CA SER A 76 -4.91 8.05 -8.06
C SER A 76 -5.46 7.95 -9.49
N GLU A 77 -4.61 8.10 -10.51
CA GLU A 77 -4.96 7.95 -11.93
C GLU A 77 -5.15 6.47 -12.35
N HIS A 78 -4.87 5.52 -11.46
CA HIS A 78 -4.83 4.09 -11.75
C HIS A 78 -5.70 3.23 -10.83
N PHE A 79 -6.77 3.79 -10.23
CA PHE A 79 -7.67 3.02 -9.36
C PHE A 79 -8.29 1.77 -10.02
N ALA A 80 -8.55 1.83 -11.32
CA ALA A 80 -9.05 0.68 -12.08
C ALA A 80 -8.08 -0.52 -12.08
N ASP A 81 -6.77 -0.28 -12.02
CA ASP A 81 -5.78 -1.35 -11.95
C ASP A 81 -5.89 -2.10 -10.60
N TYR A 82 -6.08 -1.37 -9.50
CA TYR A 82 -6.27 -1.98 -8.18
C TYR A 82 -7.59 -2.72 -8.09
N GLY A 83 -8.67 -2.20 -8.67
CA GLY A 83 -9.96 -2.89 -8.75
C GLY A 83 -9.84 -4.26 -9.42
N ARG A 84 -9.17 -4.34 -10.59
CA ARG A 84 -8.93 -5.61 -11.27
C ARG A 84 -8.11 -6.60 -10.44
N VAL A 85 -7.11 -6.12 -9.69
CA VAL A 85 -6.33 -6.98 -8.80
C VAL A 85 -7.17 -7.46 -7.62
N LEU A 86 -8.02 -6.60 -7.05
CA LEU A 86 -8.95 -6.99 -5.99
C LEU A 86 -9.93 -8.07 -6.47
N ASP A 87 -10.50 -7.93 -7.67
CA ASP A 87 -11.38 -8.95 -8.27
C ASP A 87 -10.66 -10.30 -8.42
N GLN A 88 -9.40 -10.29 -8.85
CA GLN A 88 -8.58 -11.50 -8.97
C GLN A 88 -8.27 -12.14 -7.62
N LEU A 89 -7.99 -11.33 -6.59
CA LEU A 89 -7.73 -11.82 -5.24
C LEU A 89 -9.01 -12.39 -4.61
N ASP A 90 -10.16 -11.76 -4.84
CA ASP A 90 -11.47 -12.24 -4.36
C ASP A 90 -11.84 -13.57 -5.01
N ALA A 91 -11.67 -13.67 -6.34
CA ALA A 91 -11.90 -14.91 -7.09
C ALA A 91 -11.03 -16.09 -6.60
N ARG A 92 -9.86 -15.79 -6.03
CA ARG A 92 -8.95 -16.78 -5.43
C ARG A 92 -9.19 -17.02 -3.93
N GLY A 93 -10.17 -16.35 -3.33
CA GLY A 93 -10.46 -16.43 -1.90
C GLY A 93 -9.36 -15.84 -1.01
N LEU A 94 -8.52 -14.95 -1.55
CA LEU A 94 -7.36 -14.40 -0.84
C LEU A 94 -7.66 -13.14 -0.03
N ILE A 95 -8.84 -12.54 -0.24
CA ILE A 95 -9.27 -11.36 0.51
C ILE A 95 -10.64 -11.63 1.15
N TYR A 96 -10.94 -10.84 2.18
CA TYR A 96 -12.25 -10.86 2.84
C TYR A 96 -12.64 -9.46 3.31
N PRO A 97 -13.95 -9.13 3.34
CA PRO A 97 -14.43 -7.88 3.90
C PRO A 97 -14.27 -7.88 5.43
N CYS A 98 -13.77 -6.77 5.96
CA CYS A 98 -13.68 -6.50 7.38
C CYS A 98 -14.58 -5.32 7.73
N PHE A 99 -15.52 -5.57 8.65
CA PHE A 99 -16.50 -4.60 9.14
C PHE A 99 -16.08 -3.96 10.47
N CYS A 100 -14.88 -4.27 10.96
CA CYS A 100 -14.41 -3.78 12.25
C CYS A 100 -13.99 -2.31 12.15
N SER A 101 -14.55 -1.45 13.00
CA SER A 101 -14.01 -0.11 13.23
C SER A 101 -12.67 -0.19 13.98
N ARG A 102 -11.85 0.87 13.89
CA ARG A 102 -10.56 0.95 14.63
C ARG A 102 -10.76 0.74 16.13
N ALA A 103 -11.77 1.40 16.71
CA ALA A 103 -12.11 1.23 18.13
C ALA A 103 -12.60 -0.18 18.48
N ALA A 104 -13.24 -0.90 17.55
CA ALA A 104 -13.59 -2.31 17.77
C ALA A 104 -12.35 -3.21 17.76
N ILE A 105 -11.40 -2.95 16.86
CA ILE A 105 -10.12 -3.68 16.80
C ILE A 105 -9.32 -3.47 18.08
N GLU A 106 -9.21 -2.23 18.56
CA GLU A 106 -8.49 -1.90 19.80
C GLU A 106 -9.11 -2.57 21.02
N ARG A 107 -10.45 -2.55 21.14
CA ARG A 107 -11.16 -3.24 22.23
C ARG A 107 -10.93 -4.75 22.20
N GLU A 108 -10.98 -5.36 21.03
CA GLU A 108 -10.72 -6.79 20.86
C GLU A 108 -9.29 -7.15 21.28
N LEU A 109 -8.32 -6.32 20.88
CA LEU A 109 -6.92 -6.50 21.27
C LEU A 109 -6.70 -6.35 22.77
N ALA A 110 -7.32 -5.36 23.40
CA ALA A 110 -7.21 -5.15 24.84
C ALA A 110 -7.88 -6.27 25.65
N ALA A 111 -8.93 -6.89 25.12
CA ALA A 111 -9.62 -8.01 25.75
C ALA A 111 -8.92 -9.36 25.55
N SER A 112 -8.04 -9.48 24.55
CA SER A 112 -7.32 -10.72 24.24
C SER A 112 -6.02 -10.84 25.03
N ALA A 113 -5.96 -11.80 25.96
CA ALA A 113 -4.74 -12.12 26.70
C ALA A 113 -3.59 -12.64 25.81
N HIS A 114 -3.91 -13.07 24.59
CA HIS A 114 -2.97 -13.58 23.58
C HIS A 114 -2.96 -12.70 22.33
N ALA A 115 -3.20 -11.40 22.49
CA ALA A 115 -3.19 -10.46 21.37
C ALA A 115 -1.88 -10.63 20.57
N PRO A 116 -1.95 -10.95 19.27
CA PRO A 116 -0.75 -11.19 18.48
C PRO A 116 0.07 -9.89 18.42
N HIS A 117 1.28 -9.94 18.97
CA HIS A 117 2.24 -8.84 18.92
C HIS A 117 3.14 -9.05 17.70
N GLY A 118 3.08 -8.13 16.75
CA GLY A 118 3.99 -8.06 15.62
C GLY A 118 5.18 -7.16 15.93
N PRO A 119 6.23 -7.18 15.09
CA PRO A 119 7.40 -6.33 15.25
C PRO A 119 7.05 -4.83 15.26
N ASP A 120 5.97 -4.44 14.59
CA ASP A 120 5.48 -3.05 14.48
C ASP A 120 4.24 -2.75 15.34
N GLY A 121 3.92 -3.60 16.31
CA GLY A 121 2.79 -3.43 17.22
C GLY A 121 1.68 -4.47 17.07
N ALA A 122 0.50 -4.17 17.58
CA ALA A 122 -0.60 -5.12 17.67
C ALA A 122 -1.14 -5.52 16.29
N LEU A 123 -1.17 -6.83 16.01
CA LEU A 123 -1.67 -7.38 14.75
C LEU A 123 -3.19 -7.47 14.78
N TYR A 124 -3.85 -7.25 13.64
CA TYR A 124 -5.30 -7.40 13.53
C TYR A 124 -5.73 -8.80 14.01
N PRO A 125 -6.67 -8.93 14.96
CA PRO A 125 -7.00 -10.19 15.62
C PRO A 125 -7.72 -11.20 14.72
N GLY A 126 -8.09 -10.82 13.49
CA GLY A 126 -8.74 -11.75 12.55
C GLY A 126 -10.25 -11.92 12.77
N THR A 127 -10.90 -11.03 13.53
CA THR A 127 -12.33 -11.12 13.90
C THR A 127 -13.26 -11.35 12.70
N CYS A 128 -13.03 -10.67 11.57
CA CYS A 128 -13.86 -10.84 10.37
C CYS A 128 -13.37 -11.98 9.46
N ARG A 129 -12.18 -12.54 9.70
CA ARG A 129 -11.62 -13.63 8.89
C ARG A 129 -12.39 -14.92 9.10
N SER A 130 -12.90 -15.16 10.30
CA SER A 130 -13.68 -16.36 10.65
C SER A 130 -15.16 -16.27 10.26
N LEU A 131 -15.66 -15.12 9.81
CA LEU A 131 -17.05 -14.99 9.36
C LEU A 131 -17.32 -15.93 8.20
N SER A 132 -18.46 -16.60 8.24
CA SER A 132 -18.94 -17.43 7.14
C SER A 132 -19.18 -16.60 5.89
N ARG A 133 -19.17 -17.26 4.72
CA ARG A 133 -19.49 -16.60 3.45
C ARG A 133 -20.87 -15.95 3.48
N GLN A 134 -21.86 -16.60 4.10
CA GLN A 134 -23.22 -16.08 4.20
C GLN A 134 -23.25 -14.77 5.01
N GLU A 135 -22.64 -14.74 6.20
CA GLU A 135 -22.61 -13.53 7.03
C GLU A 135 -21.89 -12.37 6.34
N ARG A 136 -20.83 -12.65 5.57
CA ARG A 136 -20.14 -11.63 4.78
C ARG A 136 -21.07 -11.06 3.70
N CYS A 137 -21.75 -11.92 2.95
CA CYS A 137 -22.70 -11.51 1.92
C CYS A 137 -23.86 -10.70 2.51
N ASP A 138 -24.43 -11.12 3.64
CA ASP A 138 -25.53 -10.42 4.29
C ASP A 138 -25.11 -9.02 4.75
N ARG A 139 -23.92 -8.89 5.35
CA ARG A 139 -23.42 -7.58 5.79
C ARG A 139 -23.06 -6.66 4.62
N LEU A 140 -22.51 -7.19 3.53
CA LEU A 140 -22.28 -6.43 2.31
C LEU A 140 -23.60 -5.94 1.70
N ALA A 141 -24.60 -6.82 1.59
CA ALA A 141 -25.92 -6.50 1.06
C ALA A 141 -26.67 -5.47 1.91
N ALA A 142 -26.48 -5.50 3.23
CA ALA A 142 -27.00 -4.50 4.16
C ALA A 142 -26.22 -3.16 4.15
N GLY A 143 -25.18 -3.03 3.32
CA GLY A 143 -24.45 -1.77 3.14
C GLY A 143 -23.51 -1.42 4.30
N HIS A 144 -23.09 -2.40 5.11
CA HIS A 144 -22.14 -2.13 6.17
C HIS A 144 -20.79 -1.64 5.59
N GLU A 145 -20.27 -0.54 6.17
CA GLU A 145 -18.95 -0.04 5.84
C GLU A 145 -17.89 -1.12 6.10
N HIS A 146 -16.98 -1.29 5.15
CA HIS A 146 -15.96 -2.31 5.22
C HIS A 146 -14.70 -1.90 4.48
N CYS A 147 -13.60 -2.58 4.81
CA CYS A 147 -12.40 -2.62 3.99
C CYS A 147 -12.08 -4.07 3.61
N PHE A 148 -11.41 -4.28 2.48
CA PHE A 148 -10.84 -5.59 2.19
C PHE A 148 -9.55 -5.80 2.97
N ARG A 149 -9.40 -7.00 3.54
CA ARG A 149 -8.15 -7.46 4.16
C ARG A 149 -7.64 -8.67 3.39
N LEU A 150 -6.32 -8.79 3.30
CA LEU A 150 -5.65 -9.98 2.79
C LEU A 150 -5.68 -11.08 3.84
N ASP A 151 -6.04 -12.30 3.45
CA ASP A 151 -5.75 -13.47 4.25
C ASP A 151 -4.29 -13.90 4.02
N ALA A 152 -3.39 -13.30 4.80
CA ALA A 152 -1.95 -13.46 4.64
C ALA A 152 -1.48 -14.93 4.74
N ALA A 153 -2.14 -15.75 5.58
CA ALA A 153 -1.79 -17.16 5.72
C ALA A 153 -2.11 -17.93 4.43
N HIS A 154 -3.33 -17.78 3.93
CA HIS A 154 -3.74 -18.44 2.69
C HIS A 154 -2.98 -17.90 1.46
N ALA A 155 -2.68 -16.60 1.43
CA ALA A 155 -1.87 -16.00 0.38
C ALA A 155 -0.44 -16.55 0.36
N ALA A 156 0.17 -16.78 1.54
CA ALA A 156 1.50 -17.36 1.65
C ALA A 156 1.55 -18.81 1.13
N GLU A 157 0.53 -19.62 1.41
CA GLU A 157 0.41 -20.99 0.87
C GLU A 157 0.42 -21.00 -0.67
N GLN A 158 -0.26 -20.03 -1.30
CA GLN A 158 -0.34 -19.92 -2.76
C GLN A 158 0.91 -19.30 -3.40
N ALA A 159 1.67 -18.47 -2.67
CA ALA A 159 2.85 -17.79 -3.19
C ALA A 159 4.06 -18.74 -3.36
N GLY A 160 4.06 -19.87 -2.65
CA GLY A 160 5.20 -20.79 -2.61
C GLY A 160 6.34 -20.29 -1.72
N SER A 161 7.40 -21.09 -1.58
CA SER A 161 8.62 -20.69 -0.88
C SER A 161 9.42 -19.69 -1.71
N TYR A 162 9.84 -18.58 -1.09
CA TYR A 162 10.84 -17.64 -1.62
C TYR A 162 12.27 -18.19 -1.49
#